data_AF-A0A6J2TXR9-F1
#
_entry.id   AF-A0A6J2TXR9-F1
#
_cell.length_a   1.000
_cell.length_b   1.000
_cell.length_c   1.000
_cell.angle_alpha   90.00
_cell.angle_beta   90.00
_cell.angle_gamma   90.00
#
_symmetry.space_group_name_H-M   'P 1'
#
loop_
_entity.id
_entity.type
_entity.pdbx_description
1 polymer ?
#
loop_
_entity_poly.entity_id
_entity_poly.type
_entity_poly.pdbx_seq_one_letter_code
_entity_poly.pdbx_strand_id
1 'polypeptide(L)'
;MVQSCNGDLNKGTKWNLCGHGLSYKVEDKDVGHYLKLVVTPRNEQGNQGPTSEHIAKWPVQAGPGVCPFEIRQQQTPQPLKEPDELRVVTYNLLADLYADSDYSRKTLFPYCLPYALEIDYRKQLFIKELLGYNADLLCLQEVDIKIFDYDLRTVLEQPPHNFHGIMAPKGTCAEGVAIFFRTSRFELVSSFVLHLGKVISRLPIFAPLWNKIKDNPRLVTRICDRSTTLQLCLLKMKGTDRFILVANTHLYYHPDADHIRLLQIGFSLIYVDYVYKQSMKEQNISDPKNIGLIFCGDFNSVPECGIYKLMMDQFVGSDFDDWSSNAAEAVTDVELTQPFKMLSACGTPEFTNFTTLFSGCLDYIFYQSDHFDLLQSVPLPTNEQLTIHKAIPSVTFPSDHIALIADLKFKENQLK
;
A
#
# COMPACT_ATOMS: atom_id res chain seq x y z
N MET A 1 18.53 8.14 -26.24
CA MET A 1 19.23 9.13 -25.39
C MET A 1 18.18 10.03 -24.82
N VAL A 2 18.20 10.28 -23.50
CA VAL A 2 17.24 11.16 -22.84
C VAL A 2 18.03 12.20 -22.06
N GLN A 3 17.74 13.47 -22.31
CA GLN A 3 18.41 14.62 -21.71
C GLN A 3 17.37 15.56 -21.12
N SER A 4 17.67 16.08 -19.93
CA SER A 4 16.93 17.15 -19.29
C SER A 4 17.75 18.42 -19.36
N CYS A 5 17.14 19.53 -19.74
CA CYS A 5 17.77 20.84 -19.75
C CYS A 5 16.96 21.84 -18.91
N ASN A 6 17.63 22.83 -18.31
CA ASN A 6 16.99 23.94 -17.62
C ASN A 6 17.23 25.29 -18.33
N GLY A 7 16.34 26.26 -18.15
CA GLY A 7 16.50 27.62 -18.69
C GLY A 7 15.33 28.56 -18.42
N ASP A 8 15.56 29.86 -18.66
CA ASP A 8 14.55 30.92 -18.53
C ASP A 8 13.71 31.03 -19.80
N LEU A 9 12.40 30.76 -19.72
CA LEU A 9 11.53 30.72 -20.89
C LEU A 9 11.29 32.13 -21.48
N ASN A 10 12.06 32.47 -22.51
CA ASN A 10 11.94 33.70 -23.31
C ASN A 10 12.27 33.46 -24.81
N LYS A 11 12.03 34.46 -25.67
CA LYS A 11 12.50 34.41 -27.07
C LYS A 11 14.04 34.36 -27.08
N GLY A 12 14.61 33.20 -27.40
CA GLY A 12 16.06 32.97 -27.39
C GLY A 12 16.60 32.22 -26.17
N THR A 13 15.74 31.50 -25.43
CA THR A 13 16.09 30.70 -24.25
C THR A 13 17.35 29.85 -24.49
N LYS A 14 18.39 30.06 -23.66
CA LYS A 14 19.55 29.17 -23.59
C LYS A 14 19.20 28.01 -22.68
N TRP A 15 19.25 26.79 -23.21
CA TRP A 15 19.02 25.55 -22.47
C TRP A 15 20.35 24.96 -22.02
N ASN A 16 20.53 24.79 -20.70
CA ASN A 16 21.69 24.11 -20.14
C ASN A 16 21.33 22.67 -19.81
N LEU A 17 22.16 21.71 -20.21
CA LEU A 17 21.99 20.31 -19.85
C LEU A 17 22.10 20.16 -18.32
N CYS A 18 21.05 19.68 -17.66
CA CYS A 18 21.00 19.47 -16.22
C CYS A 18 20.96 17.99 -15.82
N GLY A 19 20.55 17.08 -16.72
CA GLY A 19 20.51 15.65 -16.40
C GLY A 19 20.35 14.71 -17.59
N HIS A 20 20.45 13.41 -17.29
CA HIS A 20 20.25 12.31 -18.22
C HIS A 20 19.35 11.24 -17.60
N GLY A 21 18.64 10.50 -18.44
CA GLY A 21 17.76 9.42 -18.02
C GLY A 21 16.28 9.74 -18.20
N LEU A 22 15.41 8.76 -17.96
CA LEU A 22 13.96 8.91 -18.10
C LEU A 22 13.33 9.69 -16.95
N SER A 23 14.08 9.92 -15.87
CA SER A 23 13.70 10.73 -14.72
C SER A 23 14.82 11.71 -14.39
N TYR A 24 14.45 12.85 -13.81
CA TYR A 24 15.39 13.85 -13.33
C TYR A 24 14.89 14.36 -11.97
N LYS A 25 15.73 14.22 -10.94
CA LYS A 25 15.46 14.78 -9.62
C LYS A 25 15.97 16.22 -9.61
N VAL A 26 15.04 17.17 -9.50
CA VAL A 26 15.36 18.61 -9.47
C VAL A 26 16.24 18.97 -8.29
N GLU A 27 17.12 19.95 -8.50
CA GLU A 27 18.02 20.52 -7.49
C GLU A 27 17.64 21.97 -7.16
N ASP A 28 18.13 22.51 -6.03
CA ASP A 28 17.83 23.89 -5.61
C ASP A 28 18.22 24.94 -6.69
N LYS A 29 19.26 24.67 -7.48
CA LYS A 29 19.69 25.53 -8.58
C LYS A 29 18.68 25.59 -9.74
N ASP A 30 17.78 24.62 -9.84
CA ASP A 30 16.78 24.56 -10.91
C ASP A 30 15.56 25.45 -10.59
N VAL A 31 15.37 25.84 -9.33
CA VAL A 31 14.23 26.68 -8.90
C VAL A 31 14.16 27.96 -9.74
N GLY A 32 12.96 28.26 -10.25
CA GLY A 32 12.71 29.39 -11.14
C GLY A 32 12.94 29.09 -12.63
N HIS A 33 13.65 28.02 -12.98
CA HIS A 33 13.89 27.63 -14.36
C HIS A 33 12.84 26.64 -14.88
N TYR A 34 12.58 26.67 -16.18
CA TYR A 34 11.77 25.67 -16.87
C TYR A 34 12.62 24.44 -17.20
N LEU A 35 12.01 23.27 -17.24
CA LEU A 35 12.66 22.04 -17.69
C LEU A 35 12.27 21.71 -19.12
N LYS A 36 13.22 21.22 -19.91
CA LYS A 36 13.01 20.65 -21.24
C LYS A 36 13.53 19.22 -21.28
N LEU A 37 12.66 18.27 -21.61
CA LEU A 37 13.01 16.89 -21.88
C LEU A 37 13.26 16.71 -23.37
N VAL A 38 14.41 16.15 -23.74
CA VAL A 38 14.78 15.80 -25.12
C VAL A 38 14.99 14.30 -25.21
N VAL A 39 14.24 13.64 -26.09
CA VAL A 39 14.22 12.18 -26.24
C VAL A 39 14.58 11.81 -27.67
N THR A 40 15.65 11.03 -27.84
CA THR A 40 15.99 10.36 -29.09
C THR A 40 15.78 8.85 -28.93
N PRO A 41 14.72 8.27 -29.51
CA PRO A 41 14.44 6.84 -29.41
C PRO A 41 15.47 6.03 -30.19
N ARG A 42 15.75 4.81 -29.74
CA ARG A 42 16.64 3.86 -30.41
C ARG A 42 16.01 2.48 -30.43
N ASN A 43 16.19 1.75 -31.53
CA ASN A 43 15.81 0.33 -31.60
C ASN A 43 16.93 -0.57 -31.02
N GLU A 44 16.68 -1.88 -30.96
CA GLU A 44 17.64 -2.88 -30.45
C GLU A 44 18.97 -2.92 -31.22
N GLN A 45 18.96 -2.52 -32.50
CA GLN A 45 20.14 -2.44 -33.36
C GLN A 45 20.93 -1.13 -33.15
N GLY A 46 20.45 -0.23 -32.28
CA GLY A 46 21.07 1.07 -32.00
C GLY A 46 20.72 2.18 -32.99
N ASN A 47 19.87 1.91 -33.99
CA ASN A 47 19.43 2.91 -34.97
C ASN A 47 18.56 3.96 -34.28
N GLN A 48 18.83 5.23 -34.56
CA GLN A 48 18.13 6.36 -33.96
C GLN A 48 16.88 6.73 -34.76
N GLY A 49 15.78 6.95 -34.06
CA GLY A 49 14.60 7.61 -34.62
C GLY A 49 14.68 9.13 -34.49
N PRO A 50 13.63 9.86 -34.90
CA PRO A 50 13.56 11.31 -34.78
C PRO A 50 13.57 11.75 -33.31
N THR A 51 14.31 12.83 -33.02
CA THR A 51 14.34 13.43 -31.68
C THR A 51 13.06 14.24 -31.44
N SER A 52 12.47 14.05 -30.26
CA SER A 52 11.33 14.83 -29.76
C SER A 52 11.75 15.64 -28.54
N GLU A 53 11.18 16.83 -28.38
CA GLU A 53 11.37 17.65 -27.18
C GLU A 53 10.04 18.09 -26.57
N HIS A 54 10.02 18.25 -25.26
CA HIS A 54 8.88 18.76 -24.50
C HIS A 54 9.36 19.71 -23.41
N ILE A 55 8.75 20.88 -23.30
CA ILE A 55 9.05 21.88 -22.28
C ILE A 55 7.96 21.82 -21.21
N ALA A 56 8.37 21.72 -19.95
CA ALA A 56 7.47 21.77 -18.81
C ALA A 56 6.62 23.04 -18.83
N LYS A 57 5.35 22.93 -18.44
CA LYS A 57 4.42 24.06 -18.44
C LYS A 57 4.80 25.13 -17.41
N TRP A 58 5.44 24.73 -16.32
CA TRP A 58 5.73 25.58 -15.17
C TRP A 58 7.22 25.51 -14.82
N PRO A 59 7.79 26.60 -14.28
CA PRO A 59 9.14 26.55 -13.73
C PRO A 59 9.18 25.67 -12.48
N VAL A 60 10.37 25.16 -12.15
CA VAL A 60 10.61 24.42 -10.90
C VAL A 60 10.32 25.34 -9.71
N GLN A 61 9.58 24.82 -8.74
CA GLN A 61 9.22 25.51 -7.51
C GLN A 61 10.03 24.97 -6.33
N ALA A 62 10.19 25.78 -5.28
CA ALA A 62 10.77 25.31 -4.03
C ALA A 62 9.88 24.25 -3.37
N GLY A 63 10.47 23.18 -2.85
CA GLY A 63 9.77 22.16 -2.07
C GLY A 63 9.47 22.62 -0.63
N PRO A 64 8.79 21.77 0.17
CA PRO A 64 8.38 22.09 1.56
C PRO A 64 9.52 22.12 2.59
N GLY A 65 10.79 22.09 2.17
CA GLY A 65 11.92 21.84 3.06
C GLY A 65 12.03 20.36 3.42
N VAL A 66 12.40 20.07 4.66
CA VAL A 66 12.61 18.69 5.15
C VAL A 66 11.27 18.04 5.46
N CYS A 67 10.99 16.92 4.82
CA CYS A 67 9.80 16.12 5.13
C CYS A 67 10.15 15.05 6.18
N PRO A 68 9.26 14.72 7.13
CA PRO A 68 9.54 13.71 8.16
C PRO A 68 9.88 12.32 7.62
N PHE A 69 9.36 11.94 6.44
CA PHE A 69 9.76 10.69 5.78
C PHE A 69 11.25 10.65 5.42
N GLU A 70 11.92 11.79 5.19
CA GLU A 70 13.35 11.81 4.86
C GLU A 70 14.22 11.40 6.06
N ILE A 71 13.75 11.64 7.29
CA ILE A 71 14.40 11.14 8.51
C ILE A 71 14.24 9.62 8.58
N ARG A 72 13.06 9.11 8.23
CA ARG A 72 12.79 7.66 8.20
C ARG A 72 13.62 6.96 7.12
N GLN A 73 13.85 7.62 5.99
CA GLN A 73 14.70 7.10 4.91
C GLN A 73 16.16 6.87 5.34
N GLN A 74 16.63 7.52 6.41
CA GLN A 74 17.95 7.25 7.00
C GLN A 74 18.04 5.83 7.61
N GLN A 75 16.90 5.24 7.98
CA GLN A 75 16.80 3.85 8.45
C GLN A 75 16.69 2.84 7.30
N THR A 76 16.52 3.33 6.07
CA THR A 76 16.42 2.54 4.85
C THR A 76 17.37 3.03 3.76
N PRO A 77 18.66 3.28 4.07
CA PRO A 77 19.56 4.05 3.19
C PRO A 77 19.90 3.29 1.90
N GLN A 78 19.76 1.96 1.92
CA GLN A 78 20.06 1.07 0.81
C GLN A 78 19.03 -0.08 0.75
N PRO A 79 18.87 -0.71 -0.42
CA PRO A 79 18.15 -1.98 -0.54
C PRO A 79 18.80 -3.08 0.30
N LEU A 80 18.00 -4.04 0.77
CA LEU A 80 18.49 -5.25 1.42
C LEU A 80 19.24 -6.14 0.40
N LYS A 81 20.23 -6.90 0.89
CA LYS A 81 21.16 -7.65 0.02
C LYS A 81 20.92 -9.14 0.07
N GLU A 82 20.62 -9.69 1.25
CA GLU A 82 20.47 -11.14 1.43
C GLU A 82 19.25 -11.64 0.65
N PRO A 83 19.33 -12.79 -0.06
CA PRO A 83 18.27 -13.27 -0.95
C PRO A 83 16.99 -13.69 -0.21
N ASP A 84 17.07 -13.97 1.09
CA ASP A 84 15.97 -14.40 1.95
C ASP A 84 15.39 -13.27 2.83
N GLU A 85 15.93 -12.05 2.70
CA GLU A 85 15.43 -10.83 3.33
C GLU A 85 14.51 -10.04 2.38
N LEU A 86 13.57 -9.29 2.96
CA LEU A 86 12.76 -8.34 2.21
C LEU A 86 12.31 -7.16 3.07
N ARG A 87 12.28 -5.98 2.44
CA ARG A 87 11.66 -4.78 3.01
C ARG A 87 10.24 -4.61 2.48
N VAL A 88 9.28 -4.57 3.39
CA VAL A 88 7.85 -4.42 3.10
C VAL A 88 7.36 -3.05 3.54
N VAL A 89 6.58 -2.39 2.70
CA VAL A 89 5.87 -1.16 3.02
C VAL A 89 4.37 -1.37 2.84
N THR A 90 3.54 -0.90 3.79
CA THR A 90 2.11 -0.67 3.55
C THR A 90 1.77 0.80 3.72
N TYR A 91 0.97 1.36 2.81
CA TYR A 91 0.63 2.78 2.87
C TYR A 91 -0.69 3.13 2.16
N ASN A 92 -1.64 3.70 2.89
CA ASN A 92 -2.81 4.38 2.34
C ASN A 92 -2.40 5.78 1.82
N LEU A 93 -2.58 6.02 0.51
CA LEU A 93 -2.11 7.24 -0.15
C LEU A 93 -3.08 8.43 -0.12
N LEU A 94 -4.25 8.26 0.49
CA LEU A 94 -5.37 9.23 0.44
C LEU A 94 -5.78 9.53 -1.01
N ALA A 95 -6.79 8.82 -1.52
CA ALA A 95 -7.25 8.99 -2.89
C ALA A 95 -7.69 10.43 -3.16
N ASP A 96 -7.40 10.95 -4.35
CA ASP A 96 -7.77 12.30 -4.74
C ASP A 96 -9.29 12.53 -4.69
N LEU A 97 -10.06 11.49 -5.00
CA LEU A 97 -11.52 11.47 -4.84
C LEU A 97 -11.97 11.87 -3.42
N TYR A 98 -11.19 11.54 -2.39
CA TYR A 98 -11.50 11.85 -0.99
C TYR A 98 -10.79 13.10 -0.48
N ALA A 99 -9.80 13.62 -1.20
CA ALA A 99 -9.11 14.87 -0.85
C ALA A 99 -9.72 16.11 -1.53
N ASP A 100 -10.19 15.99 -2.78
CA ASP A 100 -10.63 17.12 -3.63
C ASP A 100 -12.11 17.53 -3.45
N SER A 101 -12.76 17.06 -2.38
CA SER A 101 -14.14 17.46 -2.07
C SER A 101 -14.20 18.71 -1.20
N ASP A 102 -15.26 19.51 -1.37
CA ASP A 102 -15.53 20.67 -0.51
C ASP A 102 -15.67 20.27 0.96
N TYR A 103 -16.26 19.11 1.23
CA TYR A 103 -16.37 18.55 2.56
C TYR A 103 -15.00 18.20 3.13
N SER A 104 -14.12 17.61 2.33
CA SER A 104 -12.76 17.25 2.74
C SER A 104 -11.96 18.49 3.12
N ARG A 105 -11.95 19.50 2.24
CA ARG A 105 -11.24 20.76 2.49
C ARG A 105 -11.77 21.55 3.69
N LYS A 106 -13.08 21.55 3.92
CA LYS A 106 -13.73 22.39 4.95
C LYS A 106 -13.93 21.69 6.29
N THR A 107 -14.01 20.36 6.30
CA THR A 107 -14.40 19.56 7.48
C THR A 107 -13.31 18.58 7.89
N LEU A 108 -12.80 17.75 6.96
CA LEU A 108 -11.82 16.72 7.30
C LEU A 108 -10.40 17.30 7.49
N PHE A 109 -10.01 18.21 6.59
CA PHE A 109 -8.67 18.78 6.50
C PHE A 109 -8.63 20.32 6.50
N PRO A 110 -9.42 21.03 7.34
CA PRO A 110 -9.45 22.51 7.34
C PRO A 110 -8.13 23.15 7.80
N TYR A 111 -7.24 22.36 8.38
CA TYR A 111 -5.89 22.77 8.81
C TYR A 111 -4.85 22.66 7.69
N CYS A 112 -5.10 21.83 6.67
CA CYS A 112 -4.15 21.63 5.58
C CYS A 112 -4.27 22.78 4.57
N LEU A 113 -3.13 23.28 4.08
CA LEU A 113 -3.14 24.33 3.07
C LEU A 113 -3.74 23.77 1.76
N PRO A 114 -4.63 24.49 1.06
CA PRO A 114 -5.34 23.96 -0.11
C PRO A 114 -4.41 23.35 -1.17
N TYR A 115 -3.29 24.01 -1.49
CA TYR A 115 -2.34 23.51 -2.49
C TYR A 115 -1.66 22.20 -2.07
N ALA A 116 -1.56 21.92 -0.76
CA ALA A 116 -0.94 20.70 -0.25
C ALA A 116 -1.90 19.51 -0.26
N LEU A 117 -3.22 19.73 -0.44
CA LEU A 117 -4.20 18.68 -0.69
C LEU A 117 -4.28 18.29 -2.16
N GLU A 118 -3.87 19.17 -3.08
CA GLU A 118 -3.91 18.90 -4.51
C GLU A 118 -3.02 17.68 -4.87
N ILE A 119 -3.56 16.77 -5.68
CA ILE A 119 -2.86 15.54 -6.05
C ILE A 119 -1.51 15.79 -6.74
N ASP A 120 -1.40 16.84 -7.55
CA ASP A 120 -0.15 17.20 -8.22
C ASP A 120 0.96 17.61 -7.24
N TYR A 121 0.58 18.08 -6.05
CA TYR A 121 1.51 18.32 -4.94
C TYR A 121 1.81 17.02 -4.18
N ARG A 122 0.77 16.34 -3.69
CA ARG A 122 0.91 15.14 -2.84
C ARG A 122 1.69 14.04 -3.54
N LYS A 123 1.49 13.84 -4.85
CA LYS A 123 2.18 12.80 -5.61
C LYS A 123 3.69 12.96 -5.67
N GLN A 124 4.19 14.19 -5.71
CA GLN A 124 5.62 14.44 -5.66
C GLN A 124 6.21 13.94 -4.33
N LEU A 125 5.48 14.16 -3.23
CA LEU A 125 5.90 13.78 -1.89
C LEU A 125 5.81 12.27 -1.68
N PHE A 126 4.66 11.63 -1.95
CA PHE A 126 4.55 10.19 -1.72
C PHE A 126 5.44 9.37 -2.67
N ILE A 127 5.70 9.85 -3.91
CA ILE A 127 6.67 9.19 -4.80
C ILE A 127 8.08 9.31 -4.21
N LYS A 128 8.49 10.51 -3.78
CA LYS A 128 9.79 10.74 -3.13
C LYS A 128 9.93 9.89 -1.86
N GLU A 129 8.87 9.76 -1.09
CA GLU A 129 8.78 8.95 0.12
C GLU A 129 9.00 7.46 -0.20
N LEU A 130 8.18 6.88 -1.09
CA LEU A 130 8.25 5.47 -1.48
C LEU A 130 9.61 5.08 -2.07
N LEU A 131 10.20 5.95 -2.91
CA LEU A 131 11.49 5.69 -3.54
C LEU A 131 12.63 5.59 -2.52
N GLY A 132 12.65 6.47 -1.51
CA GLY A 132 13.73 6.48 -0.53
C GLY A 132 13.62 5.37 0.52
N TYR A 133 12.48 4.68 0.61
CA TYR A 133 12.37 3.50 1.48
C TYR A 133 13.12 2.29 0.95
N ASN A 134 13.58 2.30 -0.32
CA ASN A 134 14.34 1.20 -0.91
C ASN A 134 13.68 -0.18 -0.67
N ALA A 135 12.35 -0.22 -0.73
CA ALA A 135 11.57 -1.42 -0.45
C ALA A 135 11.77 -2.51 -1.51
N ASP A 136 11.38 -3.72 -1.17
CA ASP A 136 11.26 -4.83 -2.12
C ASP A 136 9.78 -5.09 -2.47
N LEU A 137 8.88 -4.78 -1.54
CA LEU A 137 7.44 -4.96 -1.66
C LEU A 137 6.71 -3.72 -1.14
N LEU A 138 5.79 -3.16 -1.94
CA LEU A 138 4.91 -2.06 -1.58
C LEU A 138 3.45 -2.52 -1.70
N CYS A 139 2.68 -2.40 -0.63
CA CYS A 139 1.24 -2.65 -0.58
C CYS A 139 0.53 -1.32 -0.33
N LEU A 140 -0.17 -0.80 -1.33
CA LEU A 140 -0.75 0.54 -1.30
C LEU A 140 -2.28 0.45 -1.27
N GLN A 141 -2.91 1.38 -0.56
CA GLN A 141 -4.36 1.55 -0.52
C GLN A 141 -4.74 2.96 -1.00
N GLU A 142 -5.99 3.13 -1.40
CA GLU A 142 -6.51 4.39 -1.96
C GLU A 142 -5.68 4.95 -3.13
N VAL A 143 -5.25 4.06 -4.00
CA VAL A 143 -4.50 4.44 -5.19
C VAL A 143 -5.50 4.77 -6.29
N ASP A 144 -5.58 6.02 -6.73
CA ASP A 144 -6.34 6.36 -7.93
C ASP A 144 -5.77 5.63 -9.16
N ILE A 145 -6.63 5.12 -10.05
CA ILE A 145 -6.22 4.38 -11.27
C ILE A 145 -5.27 5.23 -12.12
N LYS A 146 -5.55 6.53 -12.26
CA LYS A 146 -4.69 7.45 -13.02
C LYS A 146 -3.32 7.63 -12.37
N ILE A 147 -3.26 7.72 -11.04
CA ILE A 147 -2.01 7.84 -10.29
C ILE A 147 -1.19 6.56 -10.41
N PHE A 148 -1.85 5.40 -10.39
CA PHE A 148 -1.20 4.13 -10.66
C PHE A 148 -0.60 4.09 -12.08
N ASP A 149 -1.42 4.32 -13.11
CA ASP A 149 -1.03 4.15 -14.51
C ASP A 149 -0.01 5.19 -15.00
N TYR A 150 -0.19 6.47 -14.63
CA TYR A 150 0.57 7.57 -15.22
C TYR A 150 1.71 8.07 -14.33
N ASP A 151 1.64 7.92 -13.01
CA ASP A 151 2.64 8.47 -12.09
C ASP A 151 3.47 7.36 -11.42
N LEU A 152 2.83 6.46 -10.64
CA LEU A 152 3.53 5.42 -9.88
C LEU A 152 4.25 4.43 -10.80
N ARG A 153 3.57 3.86 -11.81
CA ARG A 153 4.21 2.91 -12.73
C ARG A 153 5.31 3.55 -13.56
N THR A 154 5.07 4.77 -14.04
CA THR A 154 6.06 5.55 -14.82
C THR A 154 7.35 5.78 -14.05
N VAL A 155 7.29 5.90 -12.73
CA VAL A 155 8.48 6.11 -11.89
C VAL A 155 9.05 4.80 -11.35
N LEU A 156 8.21 3.94 -10.77
CA LEU A 156 8.65 2.74 -10.05
C LEU A 156 9.10 1.61 -10.98
N GLU A 157 8.49 1.45 -12.16
CA GLU A 157 8.86 0.37 -13.10
C GLU A 157 10.12 0.69 -13.90
N GLN A 158 10.58 1.94 -13.88
CA GLN A 158 11.77 2.36 -14.62
C GLN A 158 13.08 2.08 -13.85
N PRO A 159 14.20 1.87 -14.56
CA PRO A 159 15.51 1.83 -13.93
C PRO A 159 15.82 3.12 -13.16
N PRO A 160 16.48 3.05 -11.98
CA PRO A 160 17.03 1.85 -11.35
C PRO A 160 16.04 1.09 -10.43
N HIS A 161 14.80 1.57 -10.30
CA HIS A 161 13.84 1.04 -9.33
C HIS A 161 13.30 -0.33 -9.73
N ASN A 162 12.96 -0.53 -11.02
CA ASN A 162 12.63 -1.83 -11.63
C ASN A 162 11.55 -2.62 -10.85
N PHE A 163 10.50 -1.94 -10.37
CA PHE A 163 9.33 -2.62 -9.84
C PHE A 163 8.42 -3.15 -10.96
N HIS A 164 7.49 -4.01 -10.59
CA HIS A 164 6.31 -4.32 -11.38
C HIS A 164 5.08 -4.07 -10.50
N GLY A 165 4.13 -3.26 -11.00
CA GLY A 165 2.91 -2.91 -10.28
C GLY A 165 1.70 -3.68 -10.79
N ILE A 166 0.86 -4.13 -9.86
CA ILE A 166 -0.46 -4.72 -10.15
C ILE A 166 -1.49 -3.97 -9.32
N MET A 167 -2.55 -3.48 -9.96
CA MET A 167 -3.66 -2.80 -9.30
C MET A 167 -4.93 -3.63 -9.29
N ALA A 168 -5.68 -3.52 -8.20
CA ALA A 168 -7.01 -4.09 -8.01
C ALA A 168 -7.99 -2.96 -7.63
N PRO A 169 -8.82 -2.48 -8.57
CA PRO A 169 -9.80 -1.42 -8.32
C PRO A 169 -10.87 -1.83 -7.29
N LYS A 170 -11.41 -0.88 -6.52
CA LYS A 170 -12.48 -1.13 -5.56
C LYS A 170 -13.84 -1.19 -6.26
N GLY A 171 -14.10 -2.28 -6.99
CA GLY A 171 -15.33 -2.45 -7.76
C GLY A 171 -15.38 -1.51 -8.97
N THR A 172 -16.30 -0.54 -8.98
CA THR A 172 -16.39 0.50 -10.01
C THR A 172 -15.80 1.84 -9.56
N CYS A 173 -15.14 1.89 -8.40
CA CYS A 173 -14.49 3.10 -7.92
C CYS A 173 -13.27 3.46 -8.78
N ALA A 174 -12.91 4.74 -8.78
CA ALA A 174 -11.73 5.24 -9.47
C ALA A 174 -10.42 5.03 -8.68
N GLU A 175 -10.50 4.42 -7.50
CA GLU A 175 -9.37 4.01 -6.67
C GLU A 175 -9.41 2.51 -6.35
N GLY A 176 -8.33 2.01 -5.76
CA GLY A 176 -8.27 0.68 -5.19
C GLY A 176 -6.96 0.41 -4.45
N VAL A 177 -6.58 -0.86 -4.43
CA VAL A 177 -5.33 -1.32 -3.81
C VAL A 177 -4.32 -1.70 -4.88
N ALA A 178 -3.03 -1.54 -4.59
CA ALA A 178 -1.96 -1.93 -5.49
C ALA A 178 -0.85 -2.68 -4.76
N ILE A 179 -0.20 -3.60 -5.47
CA ILE A 179 1.03 -4.26 -5.02
C ILE A 179 2.10 -3.95 -6.04
N PHE A 180 3.23 -3.41 -5.59
CA PHE A 180 4.45 -3.31 -6.38
C PHE A 180 5.52 -4.20 -5.76
N PHE A 181 6.25 -4.94 -6.57
CA PHE A 181 7.39 -5.75 -6.13
C PHE A 181 8.59 -5.55 -7.03
N ARG A 182 9.80 -5.60 -6.46
CA ARG A 182 11.04 -5.40 -7.21
C ARG A 182 11.33 -6.62 -8.09
N THR A 183 11.40 -6.42 -9.40
CA THR A 183 11.58 -7.52 -10.37
C THR A 183 12.96 -8.18 -10.29
N SER A 184 13.96 -7.53 -9.70
CA SER A 184 15.26 -8.15 -9.41
C SER A 184 15.20 -9.16 -8.25
N ARG A 185 14.17 -9.06 -7.39
CA ARG A 185 14.00 -9.87 -6.18
C ARG A 185 12.92 -10.94 -6.34
N PHE A 186 11.88 -10.65 -7.12
CA PHE A 186 10.72 -11.52 -7.25
C PHE A 186 10.37 -11.83 -8.70
N GLU A 187 9.78 -12.99 -8.88
CA GLU A 187 9.00 -13.39 -10.05
C GLU A 187 7.54 -13.54 -9.64
N LEU A 188 6.62 -12.95 -10.41
CA LEU A 188 5.19 -13.15 -10.21
C LEU A 188 4.79 -14.54 -10.71
N VAL A 189 4.21 -15.34 -9.82
CA VAL A 189 3.69 -16.66 -10.15
C VAL A 189 2.21 -16.58 -10.51
N SER A 190 1.43 -15.90 -9.67
CA SER A 190 0.00 -15.71 -9.88
C SER A 190 -0.52 -14.49 -9.12
N SER A 191 -1.64 -13.93 -9.58
CA SER A 191 -2.32 -12.81 -8.94
C SER A 191 -3.82 -13.06 -8.89
N PHE A 192 -4.46 -12.73 -7.77
CA PHE A 192 -5.89 -12.90 -7.56
C PHE A 192 -6.50 -11.62 -7.01
N VAL A 193 -7.73 -11.32 -7.44
CA VAL A 193 -8.52 -10.19 -6.94
C VAL A 193 -9.88 -10.70 -6.52
N LEU A 194 -10.26 -10.42 -5.28
CA LEU A 194 -11.53 -10.80 -4.70
C LEU A 194 -12.31 -9.54 -4.31
N HIS A 195 -13.45 -9.30 -4.97
CA HIS A 195 -14.41 -8.28 -4.56
C HIS A 195 -15.46 -8.92 -3.65
N LEU A 196 -15.22 -8.91 -2.34
CA LEU A 196 -15.95 -9.66 -1.31
C LEU A 196 -17.47 -9.60 -1.49
N GLY A 197 -18.06 -8.41 -1.58
CA GLY A 197 -19.51 -8.24 -1.67
C GLY A 197 -20.16 -8.96 -2.85
N LYS A 198 -19.43 -9.16 -3.95
CA LYS A 198 -19.94 -9.86 -5.16
C LYS A 198 -19.89 -11.38 -5.06
N VAL A 199 -19.10 -11.92 -4.14
CA VAL A 199 -18.69 -13.35 -4.15
C VAL A 199 -19.01 -14.09 -2.86
N ILE A 200 -19.24 -13.39 -1.74
CA ILE A 200 -19.52 -13.98 -0.42
C ILE A 200 -20.65 -15.03 -0.49
N SER A 201 -21.75 -14.73 -1.20
CA SER A 201 -22.90 -15.62 -1.32
C SER A 201 -22.76 -16.72 -2.37
N ARG A 202 -21.68 -16.73 -3.15
CA ARG A 202 -21.52 -17.58 -4.36
C ARG A 202 -20.39 -18.59 -4.26
N LEU A 203 -19.31 -18.26 -3.56
CA LEU A 203 -18.15 -19.14 -3.48
C LEU A 203 -18.39 -20.26 -2.45
N PRO A 204 -18.27 -21.56 -2.83
CA PRO A 204 -18.56 -22.67 -1.93
C PRO A 204 -17.72 -22.68 -0.65
N ILE A 205 -16.47 -22.22 -0.72
CA ILE A 205 -15.57 -22.12 0.44
C ILE A 205 -16.12 -21.18 1.54
N PHE A 206 -17.01 -20.25 1.20
CA PHE A 206 -17.62 -19.32 2.13
C PHE A 206 -18.92 -19.84 2.73
N ALA A 207 -19.49 -20.92 2.21
CA ALA A 207 -20.78 -21.45 2.64
C ALA A 207 -20.88 -21.67 4.16
N PRO A 208 -19.84 -22.18 4.88
CA PRO A 208 -19.93 -22.36 6.33
C PRO A 208 -20.20 -21.06 7.11
N LEU A 209 -19.48 -19.98 6.80
CA LEU A 209 -19.67 -18.69 7.45
C LEU A 209 -20.91 -17.96 6.91
N TRP A 210 -21.12 -18.00 5.59
CA TRP A 210 -22.28 -17.39 4.94
C TRP A 210 -23.60 -17.93 5.48
N ASN A 211 -23.71 -19.25 5.68
CA ASN A 211 -24.93 -19.87 6.20
C ASN A 211 -25.29 -19.41 7.62
N LYS A 212 -24.33 -18.92 8.41
CA LYS A 212 -24.61 -18.37 9.75
C LYS A 212 -25.19 -16.96 9.71
N ILE A 213 -24.89 -16.18 8.67
CA ILE A 213 -25.23 -14.74 8.62
C ILE A 213 -26.32 -14.40 7.61
N LYS A 214 -26.59 -15.29 6.64
CA LYS A 214 -27.47 -15.00 5.48
C LYS A 214 -28.92 -14.66 5.84
N ASP A 215 -29.39 -15.10 7.00
CA ASP A 215 -30.77 -14.89 7.46
C ASP A 215 -30.96 -13.51 8.15
N ASN A 216 -29.90 -12.72 8.31
CA ASN A 216 -29.96 -11.32 8.70
C ASN A 216 -29.92 -10.42 7.45
N PRO A 217 -31.07 -9.97 6.91
CA PRO A 217 -31.11 -9.25 5.63
C PRO A 217 -30.42 -7.89 5.67
N ARG A 218 -30.46 -7.17 6.81
CA ARG A 218 -29.80 -5.86 6.94
C ARG A 218 -28.29 -5.99 6.86
N LEU A 219 -27.75 -6.94 7.63
CA LEU A 219 -26.34 -7.31 7.60
C LEU A 219 -25.89 -7.72 6.20
N VAL A 220 -26.65 -8.63 5.58
CA VAL A 220 -26.37 -9.16 4.23
C VAL A 220 -26.32 -8.04 3.19
N THR A 221 -27.31 -7.15 3.17
CA THR A 221 -27.30 -6.00 2.27
C THR A 221 -26.08 -5.13 2.54
N ARG A 222 -25.80 -4.80 3.81
CA ARG A 222 -24.69 -3.92 4.15
C ARG A 222 -23.34 -4.48 3.69
N ILE A 223 -23.05 -5.76 3.95
CA ILE A 223 -21.78 -6.41 3.58
C ILE A 223 -21.67 -6.67 2.06
N CYS A 224 -22.75 -7.09 1.39
CA CYS A 224 -22.74 -7.40 -0.04
C CYS A 224 -22.65 -6.15 -0.93
N ASP A 225 -23.20 -5.02 -0.48
CA ASP A 225 -23.15 -3.76 -1.23
C ASP A 225 -21.80 -3.04 -1.09
N ARG A 226 -20.88 -3.54 -0.26
CA ARG A 226 -19.53 -2.98 -0.17
C ARG A 226 -18.64 -3.51 -1.29
N SER A 227 -17.81 -2.62 -1.82
CA SER A 227 -16.80 -2.92 -2.83
C SER A 227 -15.44 -3.35 -2.25
N THR A 228 -15.41 -3.80 -0.98
CA THR A 228 -14.17 -4.24 -0.31
C THR A 228 -13.42 -5.25 -1.16
N THR A 229 -12.14 -4.96 -1.38
CA THR A 229 -11.28 -5.69 -2.30
C THR A 229 -10.10 -6.30 -1.54
N LEU A 230 -9.88 -7.58 -1.76
CA LEU A 230 -8.69 -8.31 -1.33
C LEU A 230 -7.86 -8.62 -2.58
N GLN A 231 -6.61 -8.17 -2.59
CA GLN A 231 -5.64 -8.45 -3.64
C GLN A 231 -4.62 -9.45 -3.10
N LEU A 232 -4.34 -10.51 -3.87
CA LEU A 232 -3.32 -11.49 -3.57
C LEU A 232 -2.30 -11.58 -4.71
N CYS A 233 -1.02 -11.68 -4.39
CA CYS A 233 0.05 -12.00 -5.33
C CYS A 233 0.93 -13.10 -4.75
N LEU A 234 1.07 -14.21 -5.48
CA LEU A 234 2.07 -15.22 -5.17
C LEU A 234 3.37 -14.85 -5.88
N LEU A 235 4.40 -14.61 -5.10
CA LEU A 235 5.73 -14.20 -5.57
C LEU A 235 6.75 -15.29 -5.26
N LYS A 236 7.56 -15.67 -6.24
CA LYS A 236 8.75 -16.51 -6.04
C LYS A 236 9.95 -15.61 -5.78
N MET A 237 10.68 -15.85 -4.69
CA MET A 237 11.91 -15.12 -4.38
C MET A 237 13.06 -15.64 -5.25
N LYS A 238 13.62 -14.77 -6.09
CA LYS A 238 14.70 -15.11 -7.00
C LYS A 238 15.97 -15.50 -6.22
N GLY A 239 16.63 -16.55 -6.68
CA GLY A 239 17.82 -17.10 -6.02
C GLY A 239 17.52 -18.00 -4.82
N THR A 240 16.25 -18.32 -4.56
CA THR A 240 15.83 -19.24 -3.50
C THR A 240 14.69 -20.16 -3.97
N ASP A 241 14.33 -21.14 -3.14
CA ASP A 241 13.12 -21.96 -3.31
C ASP A 241 11.92 -21.44 -2.49
N ARG A 242 11.98 -20.19 -2.02
CA ARG A 242 10.95 -19.56 -1.18
C ARG A 242 9.90 -18.83 -2.01
N PHE A 243 8.67 -18.87 -1.52
CA PHE A 243 7.50 -18.19 -2.06
C PHE A 243 6.88 -17.31 -0.99
N ILE A 244 6.27 -16.20 -1.40
CA ILE A 244 5.51 -15.32 -0.53
C ILE A 244 4.13 -15.14 -1.14
N LEU A 245 3.09 -15.49 -0.39
CA LEU A 245 1.75 -15.04 -0.69
C LEU A 245 1.56 -13.67 -0.04
N VAL A 246 1.51 -12.62 -0.85
CA VAL A 246 1.27 -11.25 -0.40
C VAL A 246 -0.21 -10.96 -0.51
N ALA A 247 -0.83 -10.53 0.58
CA ALA A 247 -2.19 -10.03 0.63
C ALA A 247 -2.21 -8.54 0.90
N ASN A 248 -3.11 -7.82 0.23
CA ASN A 248 -3.36 -6.40 0.43
C ASN A 248 -4.86 -6.11 0.43
N THR A 249 -5.34 -5.29 1.36
CA THR A 249 -6.76 -4.91 1.44
C THR A 249 -6.96 -3.49 1.98
N HIS A 250 -8.17 -2.99 1.78
CA HIS A 250 -8.69 -1.80 2.42
C HIS A 250 -10.12 -2.10 2.87
N LEU A 251 -10.31 -2.29 4.19
CA LEU A 251 -11.60 -2.68 4.78
C LEU A 251 -12.58 -1.50 4.88
N TYR A 252 -13.80 -1.78 5.32
CA TYR A 252 -14.84 -0.76 5.39
C TYR A 252 -14.62 0.25 6.53
N TYR A 253 -14.66 1.54 6.18
CA TYR A 253 -14.26 2.65 7.07
C TYR A 253 -15.26 3.03 8.18
N HIS A 254 -16.54 2.67 8.04
CA HIS A 254 -17.59 3.33 8.84
C HIS A 254 -17.48 2.98 10.34
N PRO A 255 -17.57 3.95 11.27
CA PRO A 255 -17.23 3.72 12.68
C PRO A 255 -18.08 2.64 13.37
N ASP A 256 -19.38 2.55 13.11
CA ASP A 256 -20.28 1.55 13.74
C ASP A 256 -20.16 0.11 13.16
N ALA A 257 -19.18 -0.15 12.29
CA ALA A 257 -19.16 -1.32 11.43
C ALA A 257 -18.08 -2.36 11.78
N ASP A 258 -17.73 -2.51 13.06
CA ASP A 258 -16.73 -3.50 13.50
C ASP A 258 -17.13 -4.92 13.12
N HIS A 259 -18.38 -5.33 13.38
CA HIS A 259 -18.91 -6.62 12.91
C HIS A 259 -18.77 -6.83 11.38
N ILE A 260 -18.96 -5.76 10.57
CA ILE A 260 -18.78 -5.85 9.11
C ILE A 260 -17.31 -6.07 8.76
N ARG A 261 -16.40 -5.30 9.35
CA ARG A 261 -14.95 -5.48 9.10
C ARG A 261 -14.48 -6.85 9.57
N LEU A 262 -14.97 -7.33 10.70
CA LEU A 262 -14.64 -8.64 11.24
C LEU A 262 -15.11 -9.78 10.31
N LEU A 263 -16.32 -9.69 9.75
CA LEU A 263 -16.77 -10.61 8.70
C LEU A 263 -15.93 -10.48 7.42
N GLN A 264 -15.60 -9.27 6.98
CA GLN A 264 -14.78 -9.04 5.78
C GLN A 264 -13.40 -9.68 5.90
N ILE A 265 -12.73 -9.54 7.04
CA ILE A 265 -11.44 -10.19 7.27
C ILE A 265 -11.60 -11.71 7.42
N GLY A 266 -12.69 -12.18 8.05
CA GLY A 266 -13.00 -13.61 8.16
C GLY A 266 -13.13 -14.28 6.79
N PHE A 267 -13.96 -13.73 5.89
CA PHE A 267 -14.06 -14.20 4.51
C PHE A 267 -12.75 -14.07 3.74
N SER A 268 -12.00 -12.97 3.95
CA SER A 268 -10.68 -12.79 3.35
C SER A 268 -9.70 -13.88 3.76
N LEU A 269 -9.61 -14.21 5.05
CA LEU A 269 -8.71 -15.25 5.57
C LEU A 269 -9.08 -16.66 5.09
N ILE A 270 -10.37 -16.95 4.94
CA ILE A 270 -10.83 -18.20 4.30
C ILE A 270 -10.32 -18.28 2.85
N TYR A 271 -10.39 -17.18 2.10
CA TYR A 271 -9.89 -17.15 0.72
C TYR A 271 -8.36 -17.22 0.66
N VAL A 272 -7.66 -16.54 1.56
CA VAL A 272 -6.19 -16.60 1.68
C VAL A 272 -5.75 -18.02 1.96
N ASP A 273 -6.36 -18.73 2.92
CA ASP A 273 -6.06 -20.13 3.22
C ASP A 273 -6.33 -21.05 2.01
N TYR A 274 -7.44 -20.82 1.30
CA TYR A 274 -7.72 -21.54 0.05
C TYR A 274 -6.61 -21.33 -1.00
N VAL A 275 -6.25 -20.08 -1.30
CA VAL A 275 -5.22 -19.75 -2.29
C VAL A 275 -3.84 -20.23 -1.85
N TYR A 276 -3.51 -20.13 -0.56
CA TYR A 276 -2.26 -20.64 0.00
C TYR A 276 -2.12 -22.15 -0.25
N LYS A 277 -3.16 -22.93 0.08
CA LYS A 277 -3.18 -24.39 -0.14
C LYS A 277 -3.16 -24.78 -1.61
N GLN A 278 -3.81 -24.01 -2.49
CA GLN A 278 -3.71 -24.24 -3.94
C GLN A 278 -2.30 -23.94 -4.45
N SER A 279 -1.72 -22.82 -4.02
CA SER A 279 -0.36 -22.40 -4.40
C SER A 279 0.68 -23.45 -4.05
N MET A 280 0.59 -24.04 -2.85
CA MET A 280 1.47 -25.15 -2.45
C MET A 280 1.38 -26.35 -3.40
N LYS A 281 0.17 -26.71 -3.84
CA LYS A 281 -0.04 -27.85 -4.75
C LYS A 281 0.45 -27.54 -6.15
N GLU A 282 0.05 -26.41 -6.71
CA GLU A 282 0.36 -26.02 -8.09
C GLU A 282 1.86 -25.79 -8.31
N GLN A 283 2.55 -25.25 -7.30
CA GLN A 283 3.99 -24.99 -7.34
C GLN A 283 4.83 -26.15 -6.77
N ASN A 284 4.21 -27.29 -6.42
CA ASN A 284 4.86 -28.46 -5.85
C ASN A 284 5.75 -28.13 -4.62
N ILE A 285 5.28 -27.24 -3.76
CA ILE A 285 5.99 -26.81 -2.54
C ILE A 285 5.82 -27.91 -1.49
N SER A 286 6.84 -28.74 -1.31
CA SER A 286 6.81 -29.91 -0.41
C SER A 286 6.94 -29.52 1.06
N ASP A 287 7.77 -28.51 1.37
CA ASP A 287 7.94 -27.98 2.72
C ASP A 287 7.07 -26.72 2.90
N PRO A 288 6.05 -26.74 3.79
CA PRO A 288 5.25 -25.55 4.10
C PRO A 288 6.10 -24.34 4.51
N LYS A 289 7.28 -24.54 5.10
CA LYS A 289 8.20 -23.45 5.46
C LYS A 289 8.71 -22.66 4.26
N ASN A 290 8.61 -23.20 3.05
CA ASN A 290 9.02 -22.51 1.82
C ASN A 290 7.95 -21.57 1.25
N ILE A 291 6.77 -21.44 1.88
CA ILE A 291 5.78 -20.42 1.51
C ILE A 291 5.37 -19.62 2.75
N GLY A 292 5.55 -18.30 2.72
CA GLY A 292 5.17 -17.42 3.82
C GLY A 292 4.01 -16.50 3.44
N LEU A 293 3.16 -16.14 4.42
CA LEU A 293 2.11 -15.13 4.26
C LEU A 293 2.55 -13.77 4.81
N ILE A 294 2.33 -12.73 4.03
CA ILE A 294 2.39 -11.32 4.46
C ILE A 294 1.06 -10.67 4.08
N PHE A 295 0.36 -10.10 5.05
CA PHE A 295 -0.94 -9.45 4.88
C PHE A 295 -0.86 -7.99 5.32
N CYS A 296 -0.78 -7.12 4.32
CA CYS A 296 -0.77 -5.67 4.47
C CYS A 296 -2.18 -5.10 4.29
N GLY A 297 -2.40 -3.88 4.79
CA GLY A 297 -3.63 -3.16 4.48
C GLY A 297 -3.93 -2.03 5.46
N ASP A 298 -4.91 -1.24 5.04
CA ASP A 298 -5.71 -0.41 5.94
C ASP A 298 -6.92 -1.24 6.38
N PHE A 299 -6.91 -1.65 7.66
CA PHE A 299 -7.94 -2.50 8.23
C PHE A 299 -9.08 -1.69 8.83
N ASN A 300 -8.98 -0.35 8.91
CA ASN A 300 -9.93 0.52 9.58
C ASN A 300 -10.34 -0.01 10.96
N SER A 301 -9.40 -0.60 11.70
CA SER A 301 -9.66 -1.33 12.94
C SER A 301 -8.51 -1.15 13.91
N VAL A 302 -8.83 -0.67 15.11
CA VAL A 302 -7.86 -0.42 16.18
C VAL A 302 -7.45 -1.72 16.90
N PRO A 303 -6.33 -1.75 17.64
CA PRO A 303 -5.83 -2.97 18.27
C PRO A 303 -6.79 -3.64 19.26
N GLU A 304 -7.73 -2.88 19.82
CA GLU A 304 -8.76 -3.37 20.74
C GLU A 304 -9.86 -4.17 20.04
N CYS A 305 -10.01 -4.02 18.72
CA CYS A 305 -11.04 -4.68 17.92
C CYS A 305 -10.70 -6.14 17.60
N GLY A 306 -11.73 -6.89 17.20
CA GLY A 306 -11.69 -8.32 16.95
C GLY A 306 -10.76 -8.71 15.80
N ILE A 307 -10.49 -7.82 14.85
CA ILE A 307 -9.57 -8.12 13.75
C ILE A 307 -8.15 -8.35 14.28
N TYR A 308 -7.67 -7.46 15.14
CA TYR A 308 -6.34 -7.59 15.73
C TYR A 308 -6.26 -8.87 16.56
N LYS A 309 -7.28 -9.14 17.37
CA LYS A 309 -7.41 -10.40 18.12
C LYS A 309 -7.38 -11.64 17.20
N LEU A 310 -8.15 -11.65 16.11
CA LEU A 310 -8.18 -12.76 15.15
C LEU A 310 -6.81 -13.02 14.53
N MET A 311 -6.08 -11.95 14.19
CA MET A 311 -4.75 -12.08 13.59
C MET A 311 -3.73 -12.60 14.60
N MET A 312 -3.71 -12.05 15.83
CA MET A 312 -2.71 -12.40 16.85
C MET A 312 -3.00 -13.72 17.57
N ASP A 313 -4.26 -13.96 17.97
CA ASP A 313 -4.68 -15.13 18.76
C ASP A 313 -5.22 -16.26 17.88
N GLN A 314 -5.33 -16.04 16.57
CA GLN A 314 -5.91 -16.97 15.59
C GLN A 314 -7.41 -17.28 15.80
N PHE A 315 -8.07 -16.61 16.75
CA PHE A 315 -9.43 -16.90 17.16
C PHE A 315 -10.17 -15.66 17.70
N VAL A 316 -11.44 -15.53 17.34
CA VAL A 316 -12.41 -14.63 17.96
C VAL A 316 -13.68 -15.41 18.26
N GLY A 317 -14.08 -15.39 19.53
CA GLY A 317 -15.28 -16.05 20.03
C GLY A 317 -16.58 -15.31 19.68
N SER A 318 -17.70 -15.97 19.90
CA SER A 318 -19.05 -15.45 19.64
C SER A 318 -19.51 -14.42 20.67
N ASP A 319 -18.79 -14.32 21.79
CA ASP A 319 -18.98 -13.40 22.90
C ASP A 319 -18.26 -12.05 22.71
N PHE A 320 -17.56 -11.84 21.59
CA PHE A 320 -16.81 -10.61 21.36
C PHE A 320 -17.72 -9.42 20.99
N ASP A 321 -17.49 -8.26 21.63
CA ASP A 321 -18.38 -7.10 21.56
C ASP A 321 -18.58 -6.56 20.12
N ASP A 322 -17.54 -6.61 19.27
CA ASP A 322 -17.60 -6.13 17.88
C ASP A 322 -18.75 -6.74 17.08
N TRP A 323 -19.15 -7.99 17.38
CA TRP A 323 -20.27 -8.66 16.71
C TRP A 323 -21.59 -7.91 16.83
N SER A 324 -21.70 -7.02 17.81
CA SER A 324 -22.88 -6.23 18.13
C SER A 324 -22.67 -4.72 18.00
N SER A 325 -21.60 -4.27 17.31
CA SER A 325 -21.29 -2.83 17.15
C SER A 325 -22.42 -2.02 16.51
N ASN A 326 -23.32 -2.68 15.79
CA ASN A 326 -24.64 -2.15 15.42
C ASN A 326 -25.73 -3.15 15.80
N ALA A 327 -26.61 -2.76 16.73
CA ALA A 327 -27.66 -3.64 17.24
C ALA A 327 -28.64 -4.17 16.18
N ALA A 328 -28.85 -3.43 15.08
CA ALA A 328 -29.76 -3.85 14.00
C ALA A 328 -29.13 -4.87 13.04
N GLU A 329 -27.81 -5.04 13.11
CA GLU A 329 -27.00 -5.88 12.22
C GLU A 329 -26.17 -6.91 13.00
N ALA A 330 -26.46 -7.04 14.30
CA ALA A 330 -25.73 -7.88 15.22
C ALA A 330 -25.63 -9.33 14.70
N VAL A 331 -24.46 -9.91 14.93
CA VAL A 331 -24.11 -11.27 14.55
C VAL A 331 -24.11 -12.12 15.81
N THR A 332 -24.82 -13.24 15.81
CA THR A 332 -24.84 -14.18 16.94
C THR A 332 -24.31 -15.54 16.50
N ASP A 333 -23.75 -16.31 17.44
CA ASP A 333 -23.27 -17.69 17.22
C ASP A 333 -22.22 -17.84 16.09
N VAL A 334 -21.50 -16.75 15.81
CA VAL A 334 -20.39 -16.71 14.86
C VAL A 334 -19.07 -16.63 15.63
N GLU A 335 -18.14 -17.46 15.21
CA GLU A 335 -16.77 -17.48 15.68
C GLU A 335 -15.89 -17.49 14.43
N LEU A 336 -14.72 -16.86 14.53
CA LEU A 336 -13.74 -16.87 13.46
C LEU A 336 -12.45 -17.52 13.95
N THR A 337 -11.86 -18.33 13.07
CA THR A 337 -10.53 -18.92 13.25
C THR A 337 -9.72 -18.71 11.99
N GLN A 338 -8.39 -18.67 12.13
CA GLN A 338 -7.48 -18.63 11.00
C GLN A 338 -6.20 -19.46 11.26
N PRO A 339 -5.61 -20.11 10.24
CA PRO A 339 -4.58 -21.15 10.45
C PRO A 339 -3.14 -20.62 10.61
N PHE A 340 -2.91 -19.34 10.35
CA PHE A 340 -1.60 -18.71 10.29
C PHE A 340 -1.18 -18.11 11.64
N LYS A 341 0.04 -18.36 12.08
CA LYS A 341 0.62 -17.70 13.26
C LYS A 341 1.07 -16.29 12.86
N MET A 342 0.23 -15.28 13.05
CA MET A 342 0.55 -13.93 12.60
C MET A 342 1.07 -13.06 13.75
N LEU A 343 1.95 -12.13 13.44
CA LEU A 343 2.31 -10.99 14.30
C LEU A 343 2.23 -9.70 13.49
N SER A 344 1.99 -8.56 14.14
CA SER A 344 2.12 -7.23 13.52
C SER A 344 3.59 -6.80 13.53
N ALA A 345 4.18 -6.59 12.36
CA ALA A 345 5.59 -6.22 12.22
C ALA A 345 5.94 -4.87 12.84
N CYS A 346 4.99 -3.93 12.84
CA CYS A 346 5.15 -2.60 13.43
C CYS A 346 4.45 -2.47 14.80
N GLY A 347 4.00 -3.60 15.39
CA GLY A 347 3.29 -3.62 16.67
C GLY A 347 1.94 -2.92 16.60
N THR A 348 1.69 -2.06 17.60
CA THR A 348 0.48 -1.25 17.76
C THR A 348 0.90 0.21 18.01
N PRO A 349 1.33 0.95 16.98
CA PRO A 349 1.66 2.36 17.13
C PRO A 349 0.47 3.14 17.72
N GLU A 350 0.71 4.30 18.34
CA GLU A 350 -0.38 5.13 18.87
C GLU A 350 -1.37 5.53 17.76
N PHE A 351 -0.83 5.88 16.59
CA PHE A 351 -1.61 6.16 15.39
C PHE A 351 -0.84 5.78 14.13
N THR A 352 -1.60 5.36 13.12
CA THR A 352 -1.15 5.24 11.73
C THR A 352 -1.99 6.12 10.81
N ASN A 353 -3.21 6.51 11.23
CA ASN A 353 -3.98 7.63 10.72
C ASN A 353 -4.00 8.75 11.77
N PHE A 354 -3.75 10.01 11.37
CA PHE A 354 -3.69 11.14 12.29
C PHE A 354 -4.32 12.43 11.72
N THR A 355 -5.60 12.64 12.00
CA THR A 355 -6.36 13.86 11.66
C THR A 355 -6.84 14.58 12.92
N THR A 356 -7.37 15.80 12.78
CA THR A 356 -7.97 16.51 13.92
C THR A 356 -9.29 15.91 14.42
N LEU A 357 -9.96 15.08 13.62
CA LEU A 357 -11.25 14.47 13.97
C LEU A 357 -11.09 13.05 14.53
N PHE A 358 -10.06 12.34 14.09
CA PHE A 358 -9.78 10.97 14.47
C PHE A 358 -8.27 10.70 14.38
N SER A 359 -7.75 9.92 15.32
CA SER A 359 -6.40 9.38 15.25
C SER A 359 -6.42 7.97 15.84
N GLY A 360 -5.74 7.04 15.19
CA GLY A 360 -5.69 5.65 15.64
C GLY A 360 -4.82 4.76 14.76
N CYS A 361 -4.47 3.59 15.28
CA CYS A 361 -3.75 2.56 14.55
C CYS A 361 -4.72 1.74 13.70
N LEU A 362 -4.74 1.99 12.39
CA LEU A 362 -5.64 1.34 11.43
C LEU A 362 -4.89 0.42 10.46
N ASP A 363 -3.60 0.66 10.29
CA ASP A 363 -2.77 0.01 9.29
C ASP A 363 -1.88 -1.06 9.93
N TYR A 364 -1.69 -2.18 9.23
CA TYR A 364 -0.86 -3.27 9.75
C TYR A 364 -0.07 -3.96 8.63
N ILE A 365 1.13 -4.43 8.99
CA ILE A 365 1.86 -5.46 8.24
C ILE A 365 1.81 -6.72 9.11
N PHE A 366 0.80 -7.57 8.88
CA PHE A 366 0.77 -8.88 9.52
C PHE A 366 1.67 -9.83 8.76
N TYR A 367 2.54 -10.55 9.46
CA TYR A 367 3.42 -11.55 8.84
C TYR A 367 3.36 -12.86 9.61
N GLN A 368 3.59 -13.96 8.89
CA GLN A 368 3.57 -15.29 9.47
C GLN A 368 4.85 -15.55 10.30
N SER A 369 4.74 -15.43 11.62
CA SER A 369 5.85 -15.36 12.57
C SER A 369 6.61 -16.66 12.79
N ASP A 370 6.05 -17.78 12.36
CA ASP A 370 6.75 -19.06 12.32
C ASP A 370 7.51 -19.29 11.00
N HIS A 371 7.42 -18.35 10.04
CA HIS A 371 8.11 -18.38 8.73
C HIS A 371 9.10 -17.23 8.56
N PHE A 372 8.86 -16.08 9.19
CA PHE A 372 9.76 -14.94 9.14
C PHE A 372 10.24 -14.50 10.53
N ASP A 373 11.48 -14.04 10.60
CA ASP A 373 12.00 -13.21 11.68
C ASP A 373 11.85 -11.73 11.30
N LEU A 374 11.47 -10.90 12.27
CA LEU A 374 11.46 -9.45 12.14
C LEU A 374 12.86 -8.91 12.43
N LEU A 375 13.51 -8.35 11.41
CA LEU A 375 14.84 -7.74 11.56
C LEU A 375 14.74 -6.31 12.09
N GLN A 376 13.80 -5.54 11.56
CA GLN A 376 13.61 -4.13 11.89
C GLN A 376 12.17 -3.70 11.62
N SER A 377 11.65 -2.81 12.44
CA SER A 377 10.51 -1.94 12.10
C SER A 377 11.00 -0.49 12.10
N VAL A 378 10.76 0.25 11.02
CA VAL A 378 11.19 1.65 10.93
C VAL A 378 10.29 2.50 11.81
N PRO A 379 10.86 3.28 12.76
CA PRO A 379 10.08 4.14 13.64
C PRO A 379 9.13 5.06 12.88
N LEU A 380 7.93 5.25 13.43
CA LEU A 380 6.98 6.24 12.94
C LEU A 380 7.47 7.67 13.28
N PRO A 381 6.98 8.69 12.56
CA PRO A 381 7.15 10.07 12.96
C PRO A 381 6.65 10.31 14.39
N THR A 382 7.35 11.18 15.11
CA THR A 382 6.95 11.62 16.46
C THR A 382 5.69 12.47 16.41
N ASN A 383 4.98 12.55 17.55
CA ASN A 383 3.80 13.40 17.70
C ASN A 383 4.13 14.87 17.39
N GLU A 384 5.33 15.34 17.75
CA GLU A 384 5.82 16.67 17.39
C GLU A 384 5.87 16.87 15.87
N GLN A 385 6.40 15.90 15.12
CA GLN A 385 6.48 15.97 13.66
C GLN A 385 5.10 15.96 12.98
N LEU A 386 4.13 15.23 13.53
CA LEU A 386 2.77 15.15 12.97
C LEU A 386 1.91 16.37 13.32
N THR A 387 2.24 17.07 14.41
CA THR A 387 1.48 18.22 14.90
C THR A 387 2.05 19.58 14.45
N ILE A 388 3.18 19.61 13.72
CA ILE A 388 3.77 20.86 13.16
C ILE A 388 2.70 21.70 12.44
N HIS A 389 1.83 21.03 11.68
CA HIS A 389 0.73 21.65 10.93
C HIS A 389 -0.65 21.30 11.51
N LYS A 390 -0.72 21.04 12.83
CA LYS A 390 -1.86 20.53 13.61
C LYS A 390 -2.15 19.03 13.43
N ALA A 391 -2.21 18.54 12.19
CA ALA A 391 -2.37 17.12 11.86
C ALA A 391 -1.91 16.84 10.41
N ILE A 392 -2.13 15.61 9.91
CA ILE A 392 -1.80 15.21 8.53
C ILE A 392 -3.07 14.89 7.71
N PRO A 393 -3.10 15.14 6.39
CA PRO A 393 -2.02 15.62 5.53
C PRO A 393 -1.61 17.06 5.82
N SER A 394 -0.42 17.43 5.36
CA SER A 394 0.14 18.78 5.49
C SER A 394 1.11 19.09 4.36
N VAL A 395 1.72 20.27 4.37
CA VAL A 395 2.76 20.64 3.41
C VAL A 395 3.97 19.68 3.41
N THR A 396 4.22 18.96 4.51
CA THR A 396 5.30 17.97 4.61
C THR A 396 4.83 16.52 4.67
N PHE A 397 3.52 16.26 4.60
CA PHE A 397 2.93 14.92 4.66
C PHE A 397 1.82 14.72 3.61
N PRO A 398 1.97 13.78 2.67
CA PRO A 398 1.08 13.66 1.51
C PRO A 398 -0.19 12.83 1.72
N SER A 399 -0.39 12.27 2.92
CA SER A 399 -1.56 11.45 3.28
C SER A 399 -1.97 11.76 4.72
N ASP A 400 -3.20 11.42 5.09
CA ASP A 400 -3.65 11.35 6.49
C ASP A 400 -3.16 10.08 7.20
N HIS A 401 -2.57 9.14 6.45
CA HIS A 401 -1.90 7.96 6.99
C HIS A 401 -0.36 8.09 7.01
N ILE A 402 0.27 7.20 7.77
CA ILE A 402 1.71 7.04 7.92
C ILE A 402 2.12 5.69 7.34
N ALA A 403 3.06 5.68 6.39
CA ALA A 403 3.57 4.42 5.84
C ALA A 403 4.19 3.54 6.94
N LEU A 404 3.84 2.26 7.00
CA LEU A 404 4.50 1.28 7.86
C LEU A 404 5.57 0.55 7.07
N ILE A 405 6.72 0.27 7.70
CA ILE A 405 7.89 -0.30 7.03
C ILE A 405 8.53 -1.33 7.96
N ALA A 406 8.74 -2.54 7.45
CA ALA A 406 9.41 -3.61 8.16
C ALA A 406 10.38 -4.38 7.27
N ASP A 407 11.51 -4.76 7.85
CA ASP A 407 12.47 -5.68 7.25
C ASP A 407 12.24 -7.06 7.87
N LEU A 408 11.95 -8.04 7.01
CA LEU A 408 11.67 -9.42 7.36
C LEU A 408 12.72 -10.34 6.75
N LYS A 409 12.98 -11.47 7.40
CA LYS A 409 13.85 -12.53 6.88
C LYS A 409 13.16 -13.88 7.00
N PHE A 410 13.20 -14.70 5.95
CA PHE A 410 12.74 -16.08 6.09
C PHE A 410 13.59 -16.83 7.12
N LYS A 411 12.94 -17.58 8.01
CA LYS A 411 13.65 -18.42 8.98
C LYS A 411 14.39 -19.53 8.25
N GLU A 412 15.58 -19.87 8.74
CA GLU A 412 16.32 -21.03 8.26
C GLU A 412 15.48 -22.30 8.43
N ASN A 413 15.50 -23.17 7.42
CA ASN A 413 14.94 -24.49 7.58
C ASN A 413 15.83 -25.23 8.59
N GLN A 414 15.30 -25.51 9.79
CA GLN A 414 16.00 -26.40 10.71
C GLN A 414 16.14 -27.75 9.99
N LEU A 415 17.36 -28.05 9.54
CA LEU A 415 17.73 -29.39 9.09
C LEU A 415 17.42 -30.32 10.27
N LYS A 416 16.35 -31.12 10.13
CA LYS A 416 16.01 -32.17 11.09
C LYS A 416 17.02 -33.30 11.05
#